data_AF-A0A952B8J5-F1
#
_entry.id   AF-A0A952B8J5-F1
#
_cell.length_a   1.000
_cell.length_b   1.000
_cell.length_c   1.000
_cell.angle_alpha   90.00
_cell.angle_beta   90.00
_cell.angle_gamma   90.00
#
_symmetry.space_group_name_H-M   'P 1'
#
loop_
_entity.id
_entity.type
_entity.pdbx_description
1 polymer ?
#
loop_
_entity_poly.entity_id
_entity_poly.type
_entity_poly.pdbx_seq_one_letter_code
_entity_poly.pdbx_strand_id
1 'polypeptide(L)'
;MSVEITTFDGLRVTMHTRKNGKENLAWFSAAFDPALVYEDTKPEKTETGSEAQDADEQTGLKATDAVKQEAETLNTRWQGWVYVVPQYRVDSVAKKKSDLIKFSKRQDSGKTAGS
;
A
#
# COMPACT_ATOMS: atom_id res chain seq x y z
N MET A 1 13.06 10.68 1.10
CA MET A 1 12.49 9.56 0.32
C MET A 1 11.25 9.09 1.04
N SER A 2 10.25 8.56 0.34
CA SER A 2 9.06 7.98 0.96
C SER A 2 8.70 6.62 0.36
N VAL A 3 8.05 5.80 1.18
CA VAL A 3 7.59 4.46 0.83
C VAL A 3 6.12 4.36 1.22
N GLU A 4 5.29 3.96 0.27
CA GLU A 4 3.85 3.84 0.46
C GLU A 4 3.49 2.36 0.46
N ILE A 5 2.67 1.99 1.43
CA ILE A 5 2.09 0.66 1.59
C ILE A 5 0.58 0.88 1.62
N THR A 6 -0.13 0.19 0.74
CA THR A 6 -1.58 0.34 0.55
C THR A 6 -2.26 -1.00 0.70
N THR A 7 -3.48 -0.99 1.24
CA THR A 7 -4.34 -2.18 1.38
C THR A 7 -5.68 -1.95 0.68
N PHE A 8 -6.39 -3.05 0.39
CA PHE A 8 -7.64 -3.05 -0.38
C PHE A 8 -8.85 -2.51 0.38
N ASP A 9 -8.70 -2.24 1.67
CA ASP A 9 -9.70 -1.62 2.54
C ASP A 9 -9.57 -0.08 2.58
N GLY A 10 -8.66 0.49 1.79
CA GLY A 10 -8.43 1.93 1.73
C GLY A 10 -7.37 2.46 2.68
N LEU A 11 -6.69 1.62 3.49
CA LEU A 11 -5.60 2.11 4.34
C LEU A 11 -4.33 2.35 3.52
N ARG A 12 -3.77 3.56 3.66
CA ARG A 12 -2.46 3.95 3.13
C ARG A 12 -1.53 4.32 4.27
N VAL A 13 -0.40 3.62 4.37
CA VAL A 13 0.69 3.95 5.29
C VAL A 13 1.89 4.46 4.49
N THR A 14 2.36 5.65 4.83
CA THR A 14 3.56 6.26 4.26
C THR A 14 4.68 6.25 5.29
N MET A 15 5.79 5.57 4.97
CA MET A 15 7.05 5.72 5.67
C MET A 15 7.86 6.83 5.02
N HIS A 16 8.18 7.86 5.78
CA HIS A 16 9.05 8.95 5.38
C HIS A 16 10.45 8.69 5.87
N THR A 17 11.45 8.96 5.03
CA THR A 17 12.85 8.91 5.42
C THR A 17 13.60 10.18 5.02
N ARG A 18 14.41 10.70 5.94
CA ARG A 18 15.27 11.85 5.72
C ARG A 18 16.66 11.58 6.30
N LYS A 19 17.70 11.93 5.55
CA LYS A 19 19.07 11.93 6.05
C LYS A 19 19.29 13.17 6.93
N ASN A 20 19.74 12.96 8.16
CA ASN A 20 20.15 14.00 9.09
C ASN A 20 21.61 13.77 9.49
N GLY A 21 22.54 14.44 8.80
CA GLY A 21 23.96 14.22 9.00
C GLY A 21 24.38 12.78 8.65
N LYS A 22 24.80 12.02 9.66
CA LYS A 22 25.23 10.61 9.53
C LYS A 22 24.09 9.61 9.68
N GLU A 23 22.93 10.04 10.16
CA GLU A 23 21.81 9.18 10.51
C GLU A 23 20.68 9.29 9.48
N ASN A 24 19.92 8.21 9.29
CA ASN A 24 18.68 8.27 8.54
C ASN A 24 17.52 8.23 9.54
N LEU A 25 16.72 9.28 9.54
CA LEU A 25 15.51 9.36 10.36
C LEU A 25 14.34 8.81 9.55
N ALA A 26 13.49 8.02 10.20
CA ALA A 26 12.25 7.52 9.64
C ALA A 26 11.06 7.79 10.57
N TRP A 27 9.94 8.17 9.98
CA TRP A 27 8.65 8.31 10.66
C TRP A 27 7.52 7.83 9.74
N PHE A 28 6.35 7.57 10.32
CA PHE A 28 5.22 6.98 9.62
C PHE A 28 4.00 7.89 9.70
N SER A 29 3.16 7.86 8.65
CA SER A 29 1.84 8.47 8.63
C SER A 29 0.85 7.52 8.00
N ALA A 30 -0.33 7.37 8.60
CA ALA A 30 -1.45 6.62 8.04
C ALA A 30 -2.51 7.59 7.50
N ALA A 31 -3.21 7.18 6.44
CA ALA A 31 -4.34 7.90 5.86
C ALA A 31 -5.33 6.89 5.28
N PHE A 32 -6.61 7.27 5.26
CA PHE A 32 -7.63 6.56 4.48
C PHE A 32 -7.71 7.17 3.09
N ASP A 33 -7.70 6.33 2.05
CA ASP A 33 -7.87 6.70 0.66
C ASP A 33 -9.01 5.89 0.03
N PRO A 34 -10.18 6.50 -0.24
CA PRO A 34 -11.34 5.80 -0.77
C PRO A 34 -11.10 5.23 -2.16
N ALA A 35 -10.13 5.74 -2.92
CA ALA A 35 -9.81 5.22 -4.26
C ALA A 35 -9.10 3.85 -4.23
N LEU A 36 -8.66 3.41 -3.05
CA LEU A 36 -8.02 2.11 -2.84
C LEU A 36 -8.98 1.04 -2.30
N VAL A 37 -10.22 1.44 -1.99
CA VAL A 37 -11.25 0.50 -1.56
C VAL A 37 -11.66 -0.34 -2.77
N TYR A 38 -11.38 -1.63 -2.70
CA TYR A 38 -11.79 -2.57 -3.73
C TYR A 38 -13.19 -3.07 -3.42
N GLU A 39 -14.19 -2.60 -4.18
CA GLU A 39 -15.52 -3.20 -4.20
C GLU A 39 -15.56 -4.26 -5.30
N ASP A 40 -15.79 -5.52 -4.93
CA ASP A 40 -15.96 -6.59 -5.91
C ASP A 40 -17.26 -6.33 -6.68
N THR A 41 -17.13 -5.65 -7.83
CA THR A 41 -18.28 -5.42 -8.70
C THR A 41 -18.60 -6.73 -9.42
N LYS A 42 -19.32 -7.61 -8.72
CA LYS A 42 -20.03 -8.70 -9.39
C LYS A 42 -21.05 -8.08 -10.34
N PRO A 43 -21.08 -8.41 -11.64
CA PRO A 43 -21.99 -7.77 -12.58
C PRO A 43 -23.44 -8.09 -12.24
N GLU A 44 -24.17 -7.02 -11.91
CA GLU A 44 -25.60 -6.73 -12.09
C GLU A 44 -26.59 -7.91 -12.20
N LYS A 45 -27.52 -7.96 -11.25
CA LYS A 45 -28.91 -8.27 -11.57
C LYS A 45 -29.82 -7.22 -10.93
N THR A 46 -30.25 -6.28 -11.76
CA THR A 46 -31.34 -5.34 -11.56
C THR A 46 -32.58 -6.07 -11.03
N GLU A 47 -33.17 -5.57 -9.94
CA GLU A 47 -34.61 -5.22 -9.78
C GLU A 47 -34.95 -4.83 -8.32
N THR A 48 -35.24 -3.54 -8.13
CA THR A 48 -36.29 -2.95 -7.27
C THR A 48 -36.50 -3.46 -5.84
N GLY A 49 -36.24 -2.59 -4.85
CA GLY A 49 -36.95 -2.65 -3.56
C GLY A 49 -36.16 -2.11 -2.37
N SER A 50 -36.63 -0.99 -1.82
CA SER A 50 -36.27 -0.40 -0.53
C SER A 50 -36.16 -1.42 0.61
N GLU A 51 -35.00 -1.54 1.24
CA GLU A 51 -34.77 -1.33 2.68
C GLU A 51 -33.28 -1.50 2.98
N ALA A 52 -32.77 -0.72 3.92
CA ALA A 52 -31.39 -0.77 4.38
C ALA A 52 -31.04 -2.19 4.86
N GLN A 53 -30.34 -2.94 4.01
CA GLN A 53 -29.78 -4.23 4.37
C GLN A 53 -28.34 -4.04 4.81
N ASP A 54 -28.16 -4.14 6.13
CA ASP A 54 -27.02 -4.83 6.74
C ASP A 54 -26.69 -6.10 5.93
N ALA A 55 -25.75 -5.95 4.99
CA ALA A 55 -25.01 -7.06 4.41
C ALA A 55 -23.61 -7.01 5.03
N ASP A 56 -23.51 -7.59 6.23
CA ASP A 56 -22.26 -8.13 6.77
C ASP A 56 -21.83 -9.29 5.86
N GLU A 57 -21.40 -8.95 4.64
CA GLU A 57 -20.70 -9.88 3.78
C GLU A 57 -19.26 -9.87 4.29
N GLN A 58 -18.87 -10.99 4.92
CA GLN A 58 -17.52 -11.29 5.38
C GLN A 58 -16.51 -11.30 4.21
N THR A 59 -16.36 -10.18 3.54
CA THR A 59 -15.09 -9.82 2.93
C THR A 59 -14.15 -9.58 4.11
N GLY A 60 -12.94 -10.11 4.11
CA GLY A 60 -11.96 -9.85 5.18
C GLY A 60 -11.49 -8.38 5.25
N LEU A 61 -12.27 -7.45 4.70
CA LEU A 61 -12.03 -6.02 4.59
C LEU A 61 -12.81 -5.30 5.69
N LYS A 62 -12.15 -4.34 6.34
CA LYS A 62 -12.80 -3.53 7.38
C LYS A 62 -13.77 -2.54 6.75
N ALA A 63 -14.83 -2.21 7.49
CA ALA A 63 -15.71 -1.11 7.14
C ALA A 63 -14.92 0.20 7.02
N THR A 64 -15.29 1.06 6.06
CA THR A 64 -14.57 2.31 5.76
C THR A 64 -14.42 3.23 6.98
N ASP A 65 -15.42 3.27 7.86
CA ASP A 65 -15.38 4.04 9.10
C ASP A 65 -14.34 3.48 10.09
N ALA A 66 -14.28 2.15 10.22
CA ALA A 66 -13.28 1.48 11.04
C ALA A 66 -11.85 1.71 10.52
N VAL A 67 -11.65 1.78 9.20
CA VAL A 67 -10.34 2.07 8.58
C VAL A 67 -9.90 3.51 8.84
N LYS A 68 -10.83 4.48 8.80
CA LYS A 68 -10.53 5.88 9.16
C LYS A 68 -10.09 5.97 10.61
N GLN A 69 -10.85 5.37 11.53
CA GLN A 69 -10.52 5.36 12.96
C GLN A 69 -9.18 4.65 13.23
N GLU A 70 -8.88 3.58 12.49
CA GLU A 70 -7.59 2.92 12.54
C GLU A 70 -6.44 3.83 12.08
N ALA A 71 -6.61 4.54 10.96
CA ALA A 71 -5.61 5.49 10.48
C ALA A 71 -5.32 6.59 11.52
N GLU A 72 -6.36 7.13 12.18
CA GLU A 72 -6.21 8.09 13.27
C GLU A 72 -5.47 7.49 14.47
N THR A 73 -5.85 6.28 14.89
CA THR A 73 -5.21 5.56 16.00
C THR A 73 -3.72 5.32 15.73
N LEU A 74 -3.38 4.91 14.50
CA LEU A 74 -2.00 4.69 14.07
C LEU A 74 -1.21 6.00 14.09
N ASN A 75 -1.80 7.10 13.62
CA ASN A 75 -1.16 8.41 13.67
C ASN A 75 -0.91 8.87 15.10
N THR A 76 -1.90 8.76 16.01
CA THR A 76 -1.71 9.09 17.43
C THR A 76 -0.61 8.25 18.07
N ARG A 77 -0.57 6.95 17.74
CA ARG A 77 0.46 6.04 18.28
C ARG A 77 1.87 6.37 17.79
N TRP A 78 2.00 6.78 16.53
CA TRP A 78 3.29 7.13 15.92
C TRP A 78 3.67 8.59 16.10
N GLN A 79 2.77 9.41 16.66
CA GLN A 79 3.02 10.83 16.87
C GLN A 79 4.22 11.03 17.79
N GLY A 80 5.20 11.78 17.29
CA GLY A 80 6.44 12.07 18.03
C GLY A 80 7.49 10.95 17.99
N TRP A 81 7.20 9.82 17.32
CA TRP A 81 8.19 8.75 17.16
C TRP A 81 9.02 8.98 15.90
N VAL A 82 10.33 9.07 16.08
CA VAL A 82 11.30 9.14 15.00
C VAL A 82 12.36 8.08 15.24
N TYR A 83 12.56 7.21 14.25
CA TYR A 83 13.51 6.10 14.36
C TYR A 83 14.79 6.40 13.59
N VAL A 84 15.93 6.05 14.19
CA VAL A 84 17.21 6.01 13.48
C VAL A 84 17.31 4.67 12.75
N VAL A 85 17.32 4.73 11.42
CA VAL A 85 17.36 3.55 10.55
C VAL A 85 18.76 3.40 9.95
N PRO A 86 19.41 2.23 10.10
CA PRO A 86 20.69 1.97 9.46
C PRO A 86 20.60 2.08 7.93
N GLN A 87 21.65 2.60 7.31
CA GLN A 87 21.73 2.85 5.87
C GLN A 87 21.32 1.61 5.03
N TYR A 88 21.81 0.42 5.37
CA TYR A 88 21.50 -0.82 4.64
C TYR A 88 20.00 -1.16 4.59
N ARG A 89 19.21 -0.76 5.61
CA ARG A 89 17.75 -0.97 5.62
C ARG A 89 17.06 -0.02 4.65
N VAL A 90 17.52 1.24 4.60
CA VAL A 90 17.02 2.23 3.63
C VAL A 90 17.31 1.76 2.20
N ASP A 91 18.54 1.31 1.94
CA ASP A 91 18.94 0.78 0.63
C ASP A 91 18.15 -0.47 0.22
N SER A 92 17.87 -1.38 1.17
CA SER A 92 17.08 -2.58 0.89
C SER A 92 15.65 -2.25 0.48
N VAL A 93 15.04 -1.25 1.12
CA VAL A 93 13.68 -0.81 0.77
C VAL A 93 13.67 -0.08 -0.57
N ALA A 94 14.70 0.73 -0.87
CA ALA A 94 14.85 1.40 -2.15
C ALA A 94 15.07 0.43 -3.33
N LYS A 95 15.91 -0.59 -3.13
CA LYS A 95 16.19 -1.61 -4.15
C LYS A 95 14.96 -2.43 -4.53
N LYS A 96 14.14 -2.84 -3.54
CA LYS A 96 12.91 -3.61 -3.81
C LYS A 96 11.97 -2.88 -4.78
N LYS A 97 11.80 -1.56 -4.63
CA LYS A 97 11.00 -0.77 -5.58
C LYS A 97 11.58 -0.74 -7.00
N SER A 98 12.90 -0.61 -7.11
CA SER A 98 13.59 -0.56 -8.41
C SER A 98 13.61 -1.92 -9.12
N ASP A 99 13.69 -3.02 -8.36
CA ASP A 99 13.65 -4.39 -8.92
C ASP A 99 12.24 -4.80 -9.39
N LEU A 100 11.18 -4.24 -8.79
CA LEU A 100 9.80 -4.40 -9.26
C LEU A 100 9.56 -3.73 -10.63
N ILE A 101 10.39 -2.76 -11.03
CA ILE A 101 10.41 -2.15 -12.36
C ILE A 101 11.51 -2.81 -13.20
N LYS A 102 11.46 -4.13 -13.36
CA LYS A 102 12.19 -4.78 -14.46
C LYS A 102 11.37 -4.58 -15.72
N PHE A 103 11.75 -3.60 -16.54
CA PHE A 103 11.34 -3.59 -17.94
C PHE A 103 11.64 -4.99 -18.49
N SER A 104 10.59 -5.73 -18.85
CA SER A 104 10.70 -6.99 -19.57
C SER A 104 11.38 -6.69 -20.90
N LYS A 105 12.71 -6.70 -20.91
CA LYS A 105 13.46 -6.84 -22.13
C LYS A 105 13.23 -8.28 -22.54
N ARG A 106 12.22 -8.50 -23.38
CA ARG A 106 12.12 -9.72 -24.21
C ARG A 106 13.48 -9.87 -24.88
N GLN A 107 14.36 -10.69 -24.31
CA GLN A 107 15.50 -11.22 -25.03
C GLN A 107 14.94 -12.28 -25.96
N ASP A 108 14.51 -11.83 -27.13
CA ASP A 108 14.42 -12.72 -28.28
C ASP A 108 15.84 -13.19 -28.59
N SER A 109 16.16 -14.36 -28.06
CA SER A 109 17.40 -15.08 -28.35
C SER A 109 17.09 -16.06 -29.48
N GLY A 110 16.80 -15.53 -30.66
CA GLY A 110 16.77 -16.30 -31.90
C GLY A 110 18.20 -16.67 -32.34
N LYS A 111 18.82 -17.66 -31.67
CA LYS A 111 19.97 -18.39 -32.20
C LYS A 111 19.67 -19.89 -32.29
N THR A 112 19.33 -20.34 -33.49
CA THR A 112 19.53 -21.71 -34.02
C THR A 112 19.76 -21.54 -35.52
N ALA A 113 20.99 -21.51 -36.05
CA ALA A 113 21.86 -22.64 -36.35
C ALA A 113 21.17 -23.80 -37.12
N GLY A 114 21.43 -23.89 -38.43
CA GLY A 114 21.67 -25.16 -39.15
C GLY A 114 20.51 -25.82 -39.91
N SER A 115 20.46 -25.64 -41.24
CA SER A 115 20.72 -26.68 -42.26
C SER A 115 20.61 -26.08 -43.66
#